data_AF-A0AA97PG67-F1
#
_entry.id   AF-A0AA97PG67-F1
#
_cell.length_a   1.000
_cell.length_b   1.000
_cell.length_c   1.000
_cell.angle_alpha   90.00
_cell.angle_beta   90.00
_cell.angle_gamma   90.00
#
_symmetry.space_group_name_H-M   'P 1'
#
loop_
_entity.id
_entity.type
_entity.pdbx_description
1 polymer ?
#
loop_
_entity_poly.entity_id
_entity_poly.type
_entity_poly.pdbx_seq_one_letter_code
_entity_poly.pdbx_strand_id
1 'polypeptide(L)'
;MTPTLSTKGFPDEDNTWEPQVYISEDLIKNFESTFEGNHAGVQLFDKRKLGGNVKYLVEWKGRPKCETSWEKAKTLSSARVREYEAGARDL
;
A
#
# COMPACT_ATOMS: atom_id res chain seq x y z
N MET A 1 35.06 -16.51 -2.80
CA MET A 1 33.95 -16.69 -3.76
C MET A 1 32.84 -17.41 -3.03
N THR A 2 31.67 -16.77 -2.91
CA THR A 2 30.45 -17.43 -2.44
C THR A 2 29.34 -17.05 -3.41
N PRO A 3 28.66 -18.01 -4.05
CA PRO A 3 27.55 -17.72 -4.94
C PRO A 3 26.30 -17.44 -4.11
N THR A 4 25.54 -16.41 -4.44
CA THR A 4 24.19 -16.21 -3.89
C THR A 4 23.20 -16.14 -5.06
N LEU A 5 22.48 -17.25 -5.24
CA LEU A 5 21.19 -17.28 -5.92
C LEU A 5 20.18 -16.72 -4.93
N SER A 6 19.50 -15.65 -5.29
CA SER A 6 18.59 -14.98 -4.38
C SER A 6 17.14 -15.19 -4.81
N THR A 7 16.63 -16.32 -4.37
CA THR A 7 15.22 -16.53 -4.09
C THR A 7 15.06 -16.52 -2.57
N LYS A 8 14.16 -15.67 -2.05
CA LYS A 8 13.78 -15.55 -0.62
C LYS A 8 14.91 -15.06 0.31
N GLY A 9 15.14 -13.74 0.32
CA GLY A 9 16.09 -13.13 1.26
C GLY A 9 16.42 -11.64 1.06
N PHE A 10 15.71 -10.93 0.18
CA PHE A 10 16.01 -9.52 -0.05
C PHE A 10 15.12 -8.58 0.77
N PRO A 11 15.69 -7.49 1.30
CA PRO A 11 14.90 -6.40 1.87
C PRO A 11 13.97 -5.80 0.79
N ASP A 12 12.84 -5.23 1.22
CA ASP A 12 11.87 -4.55 0.35
C ASP A 12 12.46 -3.37 -0.46
N GLU A 13 13.70 -2.98 -0.13
CA GLU A 13 14.52 -1.98 -0.82
C GLU A 13 15.02 -2.48 -2.19
N ASP A 14 15.11 -3.80 -2.39
CA ASP A 14 15.57 -4.42 -3.64
C ASP A 14 14.41 -4.78 -4.60
N ASN A 15 13.19 -4.31 -4.32
CA ASN A 15 12.05 -4.54 -5.20
C ASN A 15 12.26 -3.84 -6.55
N THR A 16 12.26 -4.62 -7.64
CA THR A 16 12.32 -4.13 -9.01
C THR A 16 10.94 -4.08 -9.64
N TRP A 17 10.71 -3.10 -10.52
CA TRP A 17 9.52 -3.06 -11.37
C TRP A 17 9.71 -4.01 -12.54
N GLU A 18 8.88 -5.06 -12.61
CA GLU A 18 8.92 -6.03 -13.70
C GLU A 18 7.79 -5.75 -14.72
N PRO A 19 8.09 -5.72 -16.03
CA PRO A 19 7.06 -5.67 -17.05
C PRO A 19 6.11 -6.88 -16.96
N GLN A 20 4.80 -6.63 -17.14
CA GLN A 20 3.76 -7.66 -17.01
C GLN A 20 4.01 -8.90 -17.89
N VAL A 21 4.62 -8.73 -19.06
CA VAL A 21 4.98 -9.83 -19.99
C VAL A 21 5.95 -10.86 -19.39
N TYR A 22 6.67 -10.50 -18.32
CA TYR A 22 7.56 -11.41 -17.60
C TYR A 22 6.92 -12.03 -16.35
N ILE A 23 5.67 -11.70 -16.05
CA ILE A 23 4.92 -12.21 -14.90
C ILE A 23 3.87 -13.21 -15.42
N SER A 24 3.77 -14.37 -14.77
CA SER A 24 2.77 -15.39 -15.13
C SER A 24 1.34 -14.84 -14.98
N GLU A 25 0.50 -15.04 -16.01
CA GLU A 25 -0.92 -14.66 -15.94
C GLU A 25 -1.66 -15.31 -14.77
N ASP A 26 -1.36 -16.57 -14.46
CA ASP A 26 -2.02 -17.28 -13.36
C ASP A 26 -1.64 -16.68 -12.01
N LEU A 27 -0.39 -16.20 -11.87
CA LEU A 27 0.06 -15.48 -10.68
C LEU A 27 -0.68 -14.15 -10.53
N ILE A 28 -0.84 -13.39 -11.62
CA ILE A 28 -1.59 -12.13 -11.62
C ILE A 28 -3.05 -12.40 -11.26
N LYS A 29 -3.71 -13.36 -11.94
CA LYS A 29 -5.12 -13.71 -11.69
C LYS A 29 -5.35 -14.16 -10.25
N ASN A 30 -4.45 -14.97 -9.69
CA ASN A 30 -4.55 -15.42 -8.30
C ASN A 30 -4.30 -14.29 -7.29
N PHE A 31 -3.40 -13.36 -7.60
CA PHE A 31 -3.21 -12.16 -6.80
C PHE A 31 -4.46 -11.27 -6.85
N GLU A 32 -4.93 -10.91 -8.04
CA GLU A 32 -6.09 -10.03 -8.25
C GLU A 32 -7.39 -10.63 -7.67
N SER A 33 -7.55 -11.94 -7.68
CA SER A 33 -8.75 -12.59 -7.12
C SER A 33 -8.85 -12.48 -5.59
N THR A 34 -7.72 -12.29 -4.91
CA THR A 34 -7.63 -12.19 -3.44
C THR A 34 -7.22 -10.79 -2.98
N PHE A 35 -6.85 -9.90 -3.89
CA PHE A 35 -6.37 -8.56 -3.56
C PHE A 35 -7.53 -7.63 -3.18
N GLU A 36 -7.73 -7.43 -1.89
CA GLU A 36 -8.75 -6.53 -1.32
C GLU A 36 -8.30 -5.05 -1.28
N GLY A 37 -7.29 -4.69 -2.07
CA GLY A 37 -6.64 -3.40 -2.04
C GLY A 37 -5.59 -3.27 -0.94
N ASN A 38 -5.20 -2.04 -0.64
CA ASN A 38 -4.12 -1.74 0.31
C ASN A 38 -4.55 -1.75 1.79
N HIS A 39 -5.74 -2.26 2.12
CA HIS A 39 -6.33 -2.17 3.46
C HIS A 39 -5.35 -2.59 4.57
N ALA A 40 -4.78 -3.79 4.48
CA ALA A 40 -3.87 -4.33 5.51
C ALA A 40 -2.46 -3.75 5.45
N GLY A 41 -2.11 -3.09 4.34
CA GLY A 41 -0.78 -2.51 4.10
C GLY A 41 -0.65 -1.05 4.52
N VAL A 42 -1.73 -0.40 4.97
CA VAL A 42 -1.74 1.03 5.28
C VAL A 42 -2.40 1.35 6.61
N GLN A 43 -1.88 2.39 7.27
CA GLN A 43 -2.49 3.02 8.42
C GLN A 43 -2.71 4.50 8.12
N LEU A 44 -3.91 5.01 8.42
CA LEU A 44 -4.26 6.41 8.21
C LEU A 44 -4.06 7.17 9.51
N PHE A 45 -3.29 8.26 9.46
CA PHE A 45 -2.95 9.07 10.65
C PHE A 45 -3.65 10.42 10.66
N ASP A 46 -3.81 11.05 9.50
CA ASP A 46 -4.34 12.40 9.42
C ASP A 46 -5.17 12.57 8.14
N LYS A 47 -5.98 13.62 8.10
CA LYS A 47 -6.87 13.98 7.00
C LYS A 47 -6.79 15.47 6.74
N ARG A 48 -6.70 15.84 5.46
CA ARG A 48 -6.80 17.25 5.04
C ARG A 48 -7.72 17.41 3.85
N LYS A 49 -8.31 18.59 3.74
CA LYS A 49 -9.11 19.01 2.59
C LYS A 49 -8.42 20.20 1.91
N LEU A 50 -7.99 20.02 0.66
CA LEU A 50 -7.33 21.06 -0.14
C LEU A 50 -8.03 21.18 -1.50
N GLY A 51 -8.55 22.36 -1.82
CA GLY A 51 -9.20 22.62 -3.12
C GLY A 51 -10.33 21.64 -3.44
N GLY A 52 -11.19 21.35 -2.46
CA GLY A 52 -12.29 20.39 -2.59
C GLY A 52 -11.89 18.90 -2.55
N ASN A 53 -10.60 18.58 -2.56
CA ASN A 53 -10.11 17.20 -2.54
C ASN A 53 -9.72 16.78 -1.12
N VAL A 54 -10.19 15.61 -0.69
CA VAL A 54 -9.79 14.99 0.57
C VAL A 54 -8.56 14.11 0.33
N LYS A 55 -7.56 14.27 1.19
CA LYS A 55 -6.38 13.41 1.25
C LYS A 55 -6.15 12.91 2.67
N TYR A 56 -5.53 11.75 2.78
CA TYR A 56 -5.16 11.12 4.05
C TYR A 56 -3.65 10.96 4.14
N LEU A 57 -3.09 11.17 5.32
CA LEU A 57 -1.69 10.86 5.60
C LEU A 57 -1.59 9.36 5.86
N VAL A 58 -0.80 8.69 5.04
CA VAL A 58 -0.64 7.24 5.01
C VAL A 58 0.72 6.87 5.56
N GLU A 59 0.72 5.97 6.53
CA GLU A 59 1.90 5.18 6.90
C GLU A 59 1.80 3.81 6.24
N TRP A 60 2.88 3.41 5.56
CA TRP A 60 2.97 2.17 4.81
C TRP A 60 3.59 1.08 5.68
N LYS A 61 2.86 0.00 5.89
CA LYS A 61 3.32 -1.11 6.73
C LYS A 61 4.60 -1.71 6.12
N GLY A 62 5.64 -1.86 6.95
CA GLY A 62 6.94 -2.37 6.51
C GLY A 62 7.87 -1.30 5.92
N ARG A 63 7.43 -0.04 5.81
CA ARG A 63 8.28 1.08 5.37
C ARG A 63 8.62 2.03 6.52
N PRO A 64 9.75 2.75 6.45
CA PRO A 64 10.09 3.80 7.40
C PRO A 64 9.02 4.90 7.49
N LYS A 65 8.85 5.50 8.67
CA LYS A 65 7.89 6.61 8.88
C LYS A 65 8.17 7.85 8.03
N CYS A 66 9.42 8.05 7.61
CA CYS A 66 9.77 9.14 6.70
C CYS A 66 9.21 8.96 5.28
N GLU A 67 8.74 7.75 4.93
CA GLU A 67 8.05 7.46 3.66
C GLU A 67 6.53 7.67 3.75
N THR A 68 6.03 8.27 4.82
CA THR A 68 4.61 8.65 4.92
C THR A 68 4.22 9.62 3.80
N SER A 69 3.04 9.42 3.20
CA SER A 69 2.59 10.20 2.04
C SER A 69 1.13 10.63 2.14
N TRP A 70 0.75 11.68 1.41
CA TRP A 70 -0.63 12.18 1.35
C TRP A 70 -1.38 11.62 0.15
N GLU A 71 -2.19 10.60 0.39
CA GLU A 71 -2.93 9.87 -0.63
C GLU A 71 -4.36 10.36 -0.81
N LYS A 72 -4.88 10.25 -2.03
CA LYS A 72 -6.29 10.58 -2.32
C LYS A 72 -7.18 9.47 -1.77
N ALA A 73 -8.39 9.80 -1.33
CA ALA A 73 -9.36 8.79 -0.87
C ALA A 73 -9.55 7.63 -1.88
N LYS A 74 -9.51 7.93 -3.18
CA LYS A 74 -9.70 6.94 -4.27
C LYS A 74 -8.52 5.97 -4.47
N THR A 75 -7.35 6.26 -3.93
CA THR A 75 -6.17 5.36 -4.00
C THR A 75 -6.09 4.44 -2.77
N LEU A 76 -7.02 4.57 -1.84
CA LEU A 76 -7.09 3.81 -0.60
C LEU A 76 -8.27 2.85 -0.62
N SER A 77 -8.13 1.74 0.10
CA SER A 77 -9.26 0.84 0.36
C SER A 77 -10.41 1.62 1.01
N SER A 78 -11.60 1.49 0.44
CA SER A 78 -12.80 2.19 0.93
C SER A 78 -13.17 1.76 2.35
N ALA A 79 -12.93 0.50 2.71
CA ALA A 79 -13.13 -0.02 4.06
C ALA A 79 -12.20 0.67 5.07
N ARG A 80 -10.91 0.79 4.75
CA ARG A 80 -9.93 1.46 5.62
C ARG A 80 -10.24 2.94 5.83
N VAL A 81 -10.70 3.63 4.78
CA VAL A 81 -11.17 5.03 4.91
C VAL A 81 -12.39 5.12 5.82
N ARG A 82 -13.36 4.21 5.70
CA ARG A 82 -14.56 4.20 6.56
C ARG A 82 -14.22 3.97 8.03
N GLU A 83 -13.31 3.04 8.33
CA GLU A 83 -12.83 2.77 9.69
C GLU A 83 -12.21 4.01 10.33
N TYR A 84 -11.30 4.67 9.59
CA TYR A 84 -10.68 5.92 10.06
C TYR A 84 -11.71 7.01 10.32
N GLU A 85 -12.66 7.21 9.40
CA GLU A 85 -13.70 8.23 9.54
C GLU A 85 -14.71 7.90 10.64
N ALA A 86 -14.93 6.63 10.97
CA ALA A 86 -15.77 6.23 12.09
C ALA A 86 -15.12 6.62 13.43
N GLY A 87 -13.84 6.26 13.63
CA GLY A 87 -13.11 6.59 14.85
C GLY A 87 -12.80 8.08 15.03
N ALA A 88 -12.63 8.84 13.93
CA ALA A 88 -12.39 10.28 13.99
C ALA A 88 -13.62 11.11 14.43
N ARG A 89 -14.82 10.52 14.44
CA ARG A 89 -16.05 11.21 14.89
C ARG A 89 -16.27 11.13 16.40
N ASP A 90 -15.50 10.30 17.10
CA ASP A 90 -15.63 10.04 18.54
C ASP A 90 -14.66 10.88 19.41
N LEU A 91 -14.02 11.89 18.82
CA LEU A 91 -13.15 12.90 19.46
C LEU A 91 -13.66 14.31 19.17
#